data_AF-A0A8C5QSB3-F1
#
_entry.id   AF-A0A8C5QSB3-F1
#
_cell.length_a   1.000
_cell.length_b   1.000
_cell.length_c   1.000
_cell.angle_alpha   90.00
_cell.angle_beta   90.00
_cell.angle_gamma   90.00
#
_symmetry.space_group_name_H-M   'P 1'
#
loop_
_entity.id
_entity.type
_entity.pdbx_description
1 polymer ?
#
loop_
_entity_poly.entity_id
_entity_poly.type
_entity_poly.pdbx_seq_one_letter_code
_entity_poly.pdbx_strand_id
1 'polypeptide(L)'
;MFSSVYCALFFFKEFGAFLKNAWGKEPVIMVSAVIGGLALVIPAVSPYTRLTGELNKATPYAYPVPVRDDGNMPDVPGHPTEKVGPNLDWFKNM
;
A
#
# COMPACT_ATOMS: atom_id res chain seq x y z
N MET A 1 2.56 26.10 27.92
CA MET A 1 1.59 25.64 26.90
C MET A 1 1.30 26.71 25.83
N PHE A 2 1.03 27.97 26.20
CA PHE A 2 0.78 29.07 25.24
C PHE A 2 1.93 29.35 24.24
N SER A 3 3.19 29.35 24.67
CA SER A 3 4.35 29.60 23.77
C SER A 3 4.51 28.56 22.64
N SER A 4 4.16 27.29 22.88
CA SER A 4 4.26 26.23 21.86
C SER A 4 3.22 26.39 20.73
N VAL A 5 2.04 26.91 21.05
CA VAL A 5 0.96 27.09 20.07
C VAL A 5 1.26 28.29 19.16
N TYR A 6 1.79 29.39 19.70
CA TYR A 6 2.23 30.52 18.89
C TYR A 6 3.46 30.18 18.03
N CYS A 7 4.37 29.34 18.54
CA CYS A 7 5.49 28.83 17.75
C CYS A 7 5.01 27.96 16.56
N ALA A 8 4.05 27.07 16.79
CA ALA A 8 3.44 26.27 15.73
C ALA A 8 2.69 27.14 14.70
N LEU A 9 1.89 28.11 15.17
CA LEU A 9 1.18 29.04 14.29
C LEU A 9 2.12 29.92 13.46
N PHE A 10 3.22 30.39 14.05
CA PHE A 10 4.27 31.12 13.35
C PHE A 10 4.94 30.24 12.29
N PHE A 11 5.29 29.00 12.64
CA PHE A 11 5.86 28.04 11.70
C PHE A 11 4.93 27.76 10.51
N PHE A 12 3.65 27.49 10.75
CA PHE A 12 2.69 27.24 9.66
C PHE A 12 2.50 28.46 8.75
N LYS A 13 2.54 29.68 9.31
CA LYS A 13 2.46 30.92 8.54
C LYS A 13 3.67 31.09 7.61
N GLU A 14 4.89 30.93 8.14
CA GLU A 14 6.12 31.06 7.35
C GLU A 14 6.23 29.96 6.29
N PHE A 15 5.84 28.73 6.63
CA PHE A 15 5.83 27.61 5.68
C PHE A 15 4.86 27.83 4.51
N GLY A 16 3.66 28.36 4.79
CA GLY A 16 2.69 28.72 3.75
C GLY A 16 3.17 29.85 2.82
N ALA A 17 3.90 30.83 3.37
CA ALA A 17 4.50 31.90 2.57
C ALA A 17 5.62 31.35 1.66
N PHE A 18 6.46 30.45 2.18
CA PHE A 18 7.48 29.75 1.39
C PHE A 18 6.86 28.96 0.24
N LEU A 19 5.83 28.15 0.50
CA LEU A 19 5.15 27.34 -0.52
C LEU A 19 4.59 28.21 -1.67
N LYS A 20 3.94 29.33 -1.35
CA LYS A 20 3.43 30.27 -2.39
C LYS A 20 4.58 30.85 -3.23
N ASN A 21 5.67 31.24 -2.59
CA ASN A 21 6.84 31.78 -3.27
C ASN A 21 7.53 30.73 -4.16
N ALA A 22 7.70 29.51 -3.66
CA ALA A 22 8.33 28.42 -4.41
C ALA A 22 7.46 27.97 -5.60
N TRP A 23 6.14 27.95 -5.45
CA TRP A 23 5.21 27.70 -6.55
C TRP A 23 5.27 28.78 -7.65
N GLY A 24 5.42 30.05 -7.26
CA GLY A 24 5.51 31.16 -8.21
C GLY A 24 6.84 31.26 -8.95
N LYS A 25 7.94 30.76 -8.36
CA LYS A 25 9.29 30.84 -8.95
C LYS A 25 9.69 29.57 -9.69
N GLU A 26 9.48 28.41 -9.09
CA GLU A 26 9.98 27.13 -9.58
C GLU A 26 8.88 26.05 -9.49
N PRO A 27 7.77 26.20 -10.25
CA PRO A 27 6.62 25.31 -10.15
C PRO A 27 6.98 23.85 -10.49
N VAL A 28 7.89 23.63 -11.43
CA VAL A 28 8.31 22.28 -11.84
C VAL A 28 9.01 21.54 -10.69
N ILE A 29 9.94 22.21 -10.00
CA ILE A 29 10.67 21.61 -8.88
C ILE A 29 9.70 21.33 -7.73
N MET A 30 8.80 22.28 -7.44
CA MET A 30 7.77 22.09 -6.41
C MET A 30 6.85 20.90 -6.68
N VAL A 31 6.35 20.76 -7.91
CA VAL A 31 5.50 19.62 -8.29
C VAL A 31 6.28 18.31 -8.21
N SER A 32 7.53 18.28 -8.67
CA SER A 32 8.37 17.07 -8.60
C SER A 32 8.60 16.60 -7.17
N ALA A 33 8.86 17.53 -6.23
CA ALA A 33 9.03 17.22 -4.82
C ALA A 33 7.73 16.69 -4.19
N VAL A 34 6.57 17.29 -4.54
CA VAL A 34 5.27 16.83 -4.06
C VAL A 34 4.96 15.42 -4.57
N ILE A 35 5.16 15.15 -5.86
CA ILE A 35 4.93 13.82 -6.45
C ILE A 35 5.86 12.79 -5.80
N GLY A 36 7.15 13.10 -5.64
CA GLY A 36 8.11 12.23 -4.98
C GLY A 36 7.73 11.93 -3.53
N GLY A 37 7.30 12.94 -2.77
CA GLY A 37 6.82 12.76 -1.40
C GLY A 37 5.56 11.90 -1.32
N LEU A 38 4.59 12.17 -2.19
CA LEU A 38 3.35 11.38 -2.27
C LEU A 38 3.61 9.93 -2.67
N ALA A 39 4.55 9.67 -3.59
CA ALA A 39 4.91 8.32 -4.00
C ALA A 39 5.46 7.46 -2.86
N LEU A 40 6.09 8.08 -1.85
CA LEU A 40 6.57 7.37 -0.66
C LEU A 40 5.46 7.16 0.38
N VAL A 41 4.59 8.16 0.57
CA VAL A 41 3.56 8.13 1.61
C VAL A 41 2.35 7.30 1.21
N ILE A 42 1.87 7.41 -0.03
CA ILE A 42 0.65 6.75 -0.51
C ILE A 42 0.68 5.23 -0.34
N PRO A 43 1.75 4.50 -0.73
CA PRO A 43 1.80 3.05 -0.57
C PRO A 43 1.74 2.59 0.90
N ALA A 44 2.28 3.39 1.82
CA ALA A 44 2.30 3.08 3.25
C ALA A 44 0.93 3.24 3.92
N VAL A 45 0.10 4.18 3.43
CA VAL A 45 -1.23 4.44 3.99
C VAL A 45 -2.36 3.76 3.22
N SER A 46 -2.11 3.32 1.98
CA SER A 46 -3.14 2.75 1.11
C SER A 46 -3.56 1.34 1.58
N PRO A 47 -4.86 1.09 1.76
CA PRO A 47 -5.36 -0.26 2.07
C PRO A 47 -5.21 -1.23 0.88
N TYR A 48 -5.04 -0.70 -0.34
CA TYR A 48 -4.94 -1.51 -1.57
C TYR A 48 -3.55 -2.12 -1.78
N THR A 49 -2.51 -1.60 -1.14
CA THR A 49 -1.14 -2.11 -1.28
C THR A 49 -1.04 -3.59 -0.89
N ARG A 50 -1.82 -4.01 0.12
CA ARG A 50 -1.91 -5.40 0.55
C ARG A 50 -2.48 -6.32 -0.54
N LEU A 51 -3.53 -5.87 -1.23
CA LEU A 51 -4.21 -6.65 -2.29
C LEU A 51 -3.26 -6.91 -3.47
N THR A 52 -2.43 -5.94 -3.85
CA THR A 52 -1.39 -6.15 -4.87
C THR A 52 -0.41 -7.25 -4.45
N GLY A 53 -0.02 -7.29 -3.17
CA GLY A 53 0.83 -8.35 -2.63
C GLY A 53 0.17 -9.74 -2.64
N GLU A 54 -1.12 -9.82 -2.32
CA GLU A 54 -1.89 -11.07 -2.36
C GLU A 54 -2.09 -11.57 -3.80
N LEU A 55 -2.34 -10.67 -4.76
CA LEU A 55 -2.46 -11.02 -6.19
C LEU A 55 -1.17 -11.62 -6.77
N ASN A 56 -0.03 -11.02 -6.44
CA ASN A 56 1.27 -11.53 -6.90
C ASN A 56 1.55 -12.94 -6.37
N LYS A 57 1.11 -13.25 -5.14
CA LYS A 57 1.23 -14.60 -4.55
C LYS A 57 0.23 -15.59 -5.13
N ALA A 58 -0.98 -15.12 -5.44
CA ALA A 58 -2.05 -15.94 -5.98
C ALA A 58 -1.83 -16.35 -7.44
N THR A 59 -0.92 -15.68 -8.17
CA THR A 59 -0.64 -15.96 -9.58
C THR A 59 0.33 -17.13 -9.73
N PRO A 60 -0.10 -18.32 -10.21
CA PRO A 60 0.76 -19.48 -10.31
C PRO A 60 1.57 -19.43 -11.61
N TYR A 61 2.81 -18.94 -11.55
CA TYR A 61 3.73 -18.98 -12.69
C TYR A 61 4.35 -20.36 -12.92
N ALA A 62 4.54 -21.12 -11.84
CA ALA A 62 4.98 -22.51 -11.88
C ALA A 62 3.79 -23.44 -11.64
N TYR A 63 3.86 -24.65 -12.21
CA TYR A 63 2.86 -25.67 -11.96
C TYR A 63 2.90 -26.11 -10.48
N PRO A 64 1.78 -26.05 -9.73
CA PRO A 64 1.76 -26.46 -8.33
C PRO A 64 1.81 -27.98 -8.25
N VAL A 65 2.94 -28.52 -7.78
CA VAL A 65 3.16 -29.96 -7.65
C VAL A 65 2.36 -30.49 -6.45
N PRO A 66 1.49 -31.50 -6.63
CA PRO A 66 0.75 -32.10 -5.52
C PRO A 66 1.68 -32.74 -4.49
N VAL A 67 1.31 -32.60 -3.21
CA VAL A 67 2.01 -33.23 -2.10
C VAL A 67 1.55 -34.69 -1.98
N ARG A 68 2.47 -35.58 -1.57
CA ARG A 68 2.14 -36.99 -1.30
C ARG A 68 1.43 -37.09 0.05
N ASP A 69 0.24 -37.66 0.05
CA ASP A 69 -0.56 -37.88 1.27
C ASP A 69 0.11 -38.90 2.23
N ASP A 70 0.15 -38.55 3.51
CA ASP A 70 0.69 -39.31 4.64
C ASP A 70 -0.43 -39.75 5.62
N GLY A 71 -1.68 -39.37 5.32
CA GLY A 71 -2.87 -39.67 6.11
C GLY A 71 -3.22 -38.63 7.17
N ASN A 72 -2.45 -37.55 7.34
CA ASN A 72 -2.69 -36.52 8.36
C ASN A 72 -2.45 -35.08 7.83
N MET A 73 -3.14 -34.73 6.73
CA MET A 73 -3.03 -33.41 6.07
C MET A 73 -4.39 -32.66 6.04
N PRO A 74 -4.91 -32.15 7.17
CA PRO A 74 -6.24 -31.52 7.20
C PRO A 74 -6.31 -30.17 6.45
N ASP A 75 -5.17 -29.55 6.14
CA ASP A 75 -5.05 -28.26 5.47
C ASP A 75 -4.79 -28.35 3.96
N VAL A 76 -4.43 -29.53 3.44
CA VAL A 76 -4.18 -29.78 2.02
C VAL A 76 -5.44 -30.33 1.36
N PRO A 77 -5.99 -29.69 0.31
CA PRO A 77 -7.16 -30.20 -0.38
C PRO A 77 -6.82 -31.44 -1.21
N GLY A 78 -7.71 -32.43 -1.20
CA GLY A 78 -7.62 -33.61 -2.08
C GLY A 78 -8.02 -33.32 -3.53
N HIS A 79 -8.80 -32.25 -3.75
CA HIS A 79 -9.27 -31.83 -5.06
C HIS A 79 -9.40 -30.29 -5.15
N PRO A 80 -9.17 -29.66 -6.33
CA PRO A 80 -9.22 -28.20 -6.48
C PRO A 80 -10.55 -27.53 -6.11
N THR A 81 -11.67 -28.26 -6.17
CA THR A 81 -13.02 -27.74 -5.87
C THR A 81 -13.40 -27.87 -4.39
N GLU A 82 -12.54 -28.44 -3.56
CA GLU A 82 -12.79 -28.52 -2.13
C GLU A 82 -12.77 -27.12 -1.48
N LYS A 83 -13.47 -26.98 -0.35
CA LYS A 83 -13.50 -25.72 0.40
C LYS A 83 -12.22 -25.46 1.20
N VAL A 84 -11.29 -26.42 1.19
CA VAL A 84 -10.04 -26.39 1.95
C VAL A 84 -8.97 -25.70 1.11
N GLY A 85 -8.18 -24.83 1.76
CA GLY A 85 -7.10 -24.08 1.11
C GLY A 85 -7.45 -22.63 0.76
N PRO A 86 -6.50 -21.90 0.15
CA PRO A 86 -6.68 -20.49 -0.20
C PRO A 86 -7.69 -20.33 -1.36
N ASN A 87 -8.64 -19.39 -1.20
CA ASN A 87 -9.61 -19.03 -2.24
C ASN A 87 -9.39 -17.60 -2.75
N LEU A 88 -10.06 -17.28 -3.86
CA LEU A 88 -9.98 -15.97 -4.54
C LEU A 88 -11.29 -15.19 -4.44
N ASP A 89 -12.15 -15.49 -3.47
CA ASP A 89 -13.47 -14.84 -3.37
C ASP A 89 -13.33 -13.36 -3.03
N TRP A 90 -12.31 -12.99 -2.25
CA TRP A 90 -11.95 -11.59 -1.98
C TRP A 90 -11.59 -10.80 -3.25
N PHE A 91 -11.01 -11.47 -4.26
CA PHE A 91 -10.67 -10.85 -5.56
C PHE A 91 -11.86 -10.81 -6.52
N LYS A 92 -12.65 -11.87 -6.55
CA LYS A 92 -13.86 -11.94 -7.39
C LYS A 92 -14.94 -10.94 -6.99
N ASN A 93 -14.97 -10.57 -5.71
CA ASN A 93 -15.95 -9.64 -5.13
C ASN A 93 -15.41 -8.22 -4.94
N MET A 94 -14.26 -7.88 -5.56
CA MET A 94 -13.72 -6.51 -5.57
C MET A 94 -14.58 -5.54 -6.38
#